data_AF-A0A7X9KDS9-F1
#
_entry.id   AF-A0A7X9KDS9-F1
#
_cell.length_a   1.000
_cell.length_b   1.000
_cell.length_c   1.000
_cell.angle_alpha   90.00
_cell.angle_beta   90.00
_cell.angle_gamma   90.00
#
_symmetry.space_group_name_H-M   'P 1'
#
loop_
_entity.id
_entity.type
_entity.pdbx_description
1 polymer ?
#
loop_
_entity_poly.entity_id
_entity_poly.type
_entity_poly.pdbx_seq_one_letter_code
_entity_poly.pdbx_strand_id
1 'polypeptide(L)'
;MGSSVIELNGHSLKLEDIISVAREGRKVALDRSAVAFVERGSGMVRTWAKESRVIYGVTTGFGDLSSQFIPPEQSEQLQANLMTSHASGVGDPFPEEIVRAIILLRVNSLIRGFSGISLQTLSRLVDFLNIGIHPVIPCKGSVGASGDLCPLSHLGIALLGLGEVFYRGKRMDTSEGPTAPR
;
A
#
# COMPACT_ATOMS: atom_id res chain seq x y z
N MET A 1 11.55 21.18 -18.24
CA MET A 1 11.15 20.10 -19.15
C MET A 1 10.28 19.13 -18.39
N GLY A 2 9.03 18.94 -18.81
CA GLY A 2 8.16 17.85 -18.35
C GLY A 2 7.47 17.99 -16.98
N SER A 3 6.86 19.14 -16.66
CA SER A 3 5.93 19.32 -15.52
C SER A 3 4.61 18.54 -15.67
N SER A 4 4.61 17.38 -16.33
CA SER A 4 3.42 16.54 -16.44
C SER A 4 3.41 15.52 -15.32
N VAL A 5 2.28 15.45 -14.63
CA VAL A 5 1.94 14.37 -13.69
C VAL A 5 1.97 13.03 -14.45
N ILE A 6 2.48 11.98 -13.82
CA ILE A 6 2.43 10.62 -14.39
C ILE A 6 1.08 10.00 -14.03
N GLU A 7 0.28 9.67 -15.04
CA GLU A 7 -0.98 8.94 -14.88
C GLU A 7 -0.71 7.44 -14.76
N LEU A 8 -1.12 6.85 -13.64
CA LEU A 8 -0.94 5.43 -13.34
C LEU A 8 -2.17 4.65 -13.77
N ASN A 9 -1.99 3.77 -14.75
CA ASN A 9 -3.03 2.87 -15.27
C ASN A 9 -2.69 1.37 -15.06
N GLY A 10 -1.51 1.07 -14.51
CA GLY A 10 -1.06 -0.29 -14.26
C GLY A 10 -0.37 -1.00 -15.42
N HIS A 11 -0.20 -0.32 -16.55
CA HIS A 11 0.33 -0.91 -17.79
C HIS A 11 1.44 -0.10 -18.45
N SER A 12 1.39 1.23 -18.40
CA SER A 12 2.29 2.09 -19.18
C SER A 12 3.46 2.70 -18.41
N LEU A 13 3.63 2.36 -17.12
CA LEU A 13 4.72 2.89 -16.30
C LEU A 13 6.08 2.40 -16.80
N LYS A 14 7.00 3.33 -17.10
CA LYS A 14 8.35 3.03 -17.59
C LYS A 14 9.41 3.19 -16.52
N LEU A 15 10.62 2.70 -16.80
CA LEU A 15 11.77 2.85 -15.89
C LEU A 15 12.11 4.32 -15.64
N GLU A 16 12.03 5.17 -16.67
CA GLU A 16 12.31 6.60 -16.55
C GLU A 16 11.28 7.31 -15.67
N ASP A 17 10.02 6.89 -15.73
CA ASP A 17 8.98 7.37 -14.84
C ASP A 17 9.27 6.99 -13.39
N ILE A 18 9.67 5.73 -13.16
CA ILE A 18 10.08 5.25 -11.83
C ILE A 18 11.25 6.07 -11.30
N ILE A 19 12.26 6.36 -12.11
CA ILE A 19 13.41 7.18 -11.69
C ILE A 19 12.98 8.61 -11.39
N SER A 20 12.14 9.24 -12.22
CA SER A 20 11.69 10.62 -12.01
C SER A 20 10.82 10.78 -10.77
N VAL A 21 9.89 9.85 -10.50
CA VAL A 21 9.16 9.82 -9.22
C VAL A 21 10.12 9.49 -8.09
N ALA A 22 10.98 8.49 -8.32
CA ALA A 22 12.05 7.85 -7.55
C ALA A 22 13.12 8.73 -6.90
N ARG A 23 13.58 9.73 -7.65
CA ARG A 23 14.71 10.58 -7.28
C ARG A 23 14.40 12.06 -7.39
N GLU A 24 13.49 12.44 -8.28
CA GLU A 24 13.19 13.86 -8.58
C GLU A 24 11.87 14.33 -7.96
N GLY A 25 11.09 13.42 -7.36
CA GLY A 25 9.85 13.75 -6.65
C GLY A 25 8.69 14.14 -7.57
N ARG A 26 8.73 13.68 -8.83
CA ARG A 26 7.66 13.90 -9.81
C ARG A 26 6.32 13.36 -9.28
N LYS A 27 5.26 14.14 -9.49
CA LYS A 27 3.90 13.81 -9.01
C LYS A 27 3.24 12.75 -9.88
N VAL A 28 2.33 12.00 -9.26
CA VAL A 28 1.53 10.96 -9.91
C VAL A 28 0.04 11.17 -9.68
N ALA A 29 -0.78 10.65 -10.58
CA ALA A 29 -2.23 10.61 -10.46
C ALA A 29 -2.75 9.22 -10.87
N LEU A 30 -3.97 8.89 -10.44
CA LEU A 30 -4.65 7.67 -10.88
C LEU A 30 -5.39 7.96 -12.18
N ASP A 31 -5.12 7.15 -13.20
CA ASP A 31 -5.83 7.27 -14.47
C ASP A 31 -7.33 6.97 -14.25
N ARG A 32 -8.20 7.89 -14.68
CA ARG A 32 -9.66 7.78 -14.47
C ARG A 32 -10.26 6.51 -15.06
N SER A 33 -9.75 6.03 -16.19
CA SER A 33 -10.24 4.79 -16.81
C SER A 33 -9.85 3.56 -15.98
N ALA A 34 -8.69 3.61 -15.31
CA ALA A 34 -8.18 2.54 -14.47
C ALA A 34 -8.88 2.50 -13.08
N VAL A 35 -9.27 3.66 -12.54
CA VAL A 35 -10.03 3.76 -11.28
C VAL A 35 -11.30 2.90 -11.30
N ALA A 36 -12.02 2.86 -12.43
CA ALA A 36 -13.23 2.06 -12.56
C ALA A 36 -12.97 0.55 -12.34
N PHE A 37 -11.77 0.04 -12.63
CA PHE A 37 -11.42 -1.37 -12.37
C PHE A 37 -11.24 -1.63 -10.88
N VAL A 38 -10.63 -0.70 -10.14
CA VAL A 38 -10.46 -0.79 -8.68
C VAL A 38 -11.80 -0.75 -7.96
N GLU A 39 -12.70 0.15 -8.37
CA GLU A 39 -14.04 0.24 -7.81
C GLU A 39 -14.84 -1.06 -8.03
N ARG A 40 -14.79 -1.62 -9.25
CA ARG A 40 -15.41 -2.92 -9.54
C ARG A 40 -14.82 -4.04 -8.69
N GLY A 41 -13.50 -4.18 -8.65
CA GLY A 41 -12.83 -5.22 -7.87
C GLY A 41 -13.16 -5.15 -6.38
N SER A 42 -13.08 -3.95 -5.79
CA SER A 42 -13.43 -3.75 -4.38
C SER A 42 -14.93 -3.97 -4.11
N GLY A 43 -15.80 -3.63 -5.06
CA GLY A 43 -17.23 -3.91 -5.00
C GLY A 43 -17.53 -5.40 -4.95
N MET A 44 -16.86 -6.19 -5.79
CA MET A 44 -17.00 -7.66 -5.79
C MET A 44 -16.58 -8.27 -4.45
N VAL A 45 -15.43 -7.85 -3.91
CA VAL A 45 -14.96 -8.31 -2.59
C VAL A 45 -15.97 -7.97 -1.49
N ARG A 46 -16.52 -6.74 -1.48
CA ARG A 46 -17.58 -6.36 -0.52
C ARG A 46 -18.83 -7.22 -0.65
N THR A 47 -19.26 -7.52 -1.86
CA THR A 47 -20.42 -8.40 -2.10
C THR A 47 -20.14 -9.81 -1.60
N TRP A 48 -19.00 -10.40 -1.94
CA TRP A 48 -18.66 -11.76 -1.51
C TRP A 48 -18.48 -11.90 0.00
N ALA A 49 -17.94 -10.87 0.66
CA ALA A 49 -17.86 -10.82 2.11
C ALA A 49 -19.25 -10.84 2.76
N LYS A 50 -20.22 -10.09 2.21
CA LYS A 50 -21.62 -10.11 2.68
C LYS A 50 -22.31 -11.45 2.44
N GLU A 51 -21.98 -12.13 1.35
CA GLU A 51 -22.48 -13.47 1.03
C GLU A 51 -21.81 -14.57 1.86
N SER A 52 -20.86 -14.25 2.75
CA SER A 52 -20.10 -15.22 3.55
C SER A 52 -19.41 -16.31 2.72
N ARG A 53 -19.01 -15.99 1.48
CA ARG A 53 -18.22 -16.91 0.65
C ARG A 53 -16.88 -17.18 1.31
N VAL A 54 -16.36 -18.40 1.23
CA VAL A 54 -15.02 -18.76 1.75
C VAL A 54 -13.96 -18.24 0.78
N ILE A 55 -13.22 -17.20 1.18
CA ILE A 55 -12.21 -16.53 0.35
C ILE A 55 -10.97 -16.26 1.22
N TYR A 56 -9.82 -16.73 0.75
CA TYR A 56 -8.52 -16.56 1.41
C TYR A 56 -8.23 -15.08 1.70
N GLY A 57 -7.97 -14.76 2.97
CA GLY A 57 -7.61 -13.41 3.41
C GLY A 57 -8.71 -12.34 3.35
N VAL A 58 -9.94 -12.73 2.99
CA VAL A 58 -11.13 -11.86 3.00
C VAL A 58 -12.10 -12.30 4.10
N THR A 59 -12.54 -13.56 4.06
CA THR A 59 -13.46 -14.18 5.04
C THR A 59 -12.81 -15.36 5.77
N THR A 60 -11.52 -15.57 5.55
CA THR A 60 -10.72 -16.60 6.21
C THR A 60 -9.40 -16.01 6.71
N GLY A 61 -8.69 -16.73 7.57
CA GLY A 61 -7.36 -16.36 8.04
C GLY A 61 -6.27 -16.44 6.97
N PHE A 62 -5.02 -16.29 7.41
CA PHE A 62 -3.81 -16.31 6.57
C PHE A 62 -2.90 -17.47 6.96
N GLY A 63 -2.11 -17.98 6.01
CA GLY A 63 -1.17 -19.08 6.27
C GLY A 63 -1.87 -20.32 6.87
N ASP A 64 -1.41 -20.76 8.04
CA ASP A 64 -1.96 -21.92 8.76
C ASP A 64 -3.44 -21.75 9.13
N LEU A 65 -3.94 -20.51 9.19
CA LEU A 65 -5.35 -20.19 9.49
C LEU A 65 -6.21 -20.04 8.23
N SER A 66 -5.69 -20.38 7.05
CA SER A 66 -6.37 -20.24 5.75
C SER A 66 -7.71 -20.97 5.65
N SER A 67 -7.93 -22.02 6.45
CA SER A 67 -9.18 -22.78 6.50
C SER A 67 -10.15 -22.30 7.60
N GLN A 68 -9.76 -21.33 8.43
CA GLN A 68 -10.61 -20.83 9.50
C GLN A 68 -11.46 -19.66 9.00
N PHE A 69 -12.78 -19.78 9.12
CA PHE A 69 -13.71 -18.71 8.80
C PHE A 69 -13.57 -17.57 9.82
N ILE A 70 -13.58 -16.34 9.32
CA ILE A 70 -13.45 -15.13 10.11
C ILE A 70 -14.78 -14.37 10.05
N PRO A 71 -15.44 -14.17 11.19
CA PRO A 71 -16.66 -13.38 11.24
C PRO A 71 -16.43 -11.94 10.76
N PRO A 72 -17.39 -11.31 10.05
CA PRO A 72 -17.25 -9.95 9.54
C PRO A 72 -16.82 -8.91 10.61
N GLU A 73 -17.31 -9.04 11.83
CA GLU A 73 -16.99 -8.17 12.97
C GLU A 73 -15.53 -8.28 13.43
N GLN A 74 -14.83 -9.36 13.10
CA GLN A 74 -13.41 -9.54 13.41
C GLN A 74 -12.49 -9.16 12.23
N SER A 75 -13.06 -8.90 11.04
CA SER A 75 -12.28 -8.69 9.81
C SER A 75 -11.32 -7.50 9.93
N GLU A 76 -11.80 -6.37 10.46
CA GLU A 76 -10.98 -5.17 10.63
C GLU A 76 -9.79 -5.42 11.57
N GLN A 77 -10.05 -6.01 12.74
CA GLN A 77 -9.01 -6.36 13.70
C GLN A 77 -8.01 -7.36 13.12
N LEU A 78 -8.48 -8.34 12.34
CA LEU A 78 -7.61 -9.29 11.66
C LEU A 78 -6.66 -8.59 10.67
N GLN A 79 -7.15 -7.66 9.85
CA GLN A 79 -6.30 -6.92 8.91
C GLN A 79 -5.28 -6.04 9.65
N ALA A 80 -5.67 -5.38 10.75
CA ALA A 80 -4.74 -4.62 11.57
C ALA A 80 -3.65 -5.50 12.20
N ASN A 81 -4.03 -6.67 12.74
CA ASN A 81 -3.12 -7.65 13.31
C ASN A 81 -2.18 -8.25 12.26
N LEU A 82 -2.67 -8.50 11.05
CA LEU A 82 -1.83 -8.98 9.94
C LEU A 82 -0.72 -7.98 9.63
N MET A 83 -1.07 -6.70 9.49
CA MET A 83 -0.09 -5.65 9.21
C MET A 83 0.95 -5.54 10.33
N THR A 84 0.51 -5.47 11.58
CA THR A 84 1.43 -5.31 12.72
C THR A 84 2.30 -6.53 12.96
N SER A 85 1.76 -7.75 12.87
CA SER A 85 2.55 -8.99 13.06
C SER A 85 3.62 -9.20 11.99
N HIS A 86 3.37 -8.75 10.76
CA HIS A 86 4.30 -8.92 9.63
C HIS A 86 5.26 -7.74 9.46
N ALA A 87 5.05 -6.62 10.14
CA ALA A 87 5.97 -5.49 10.17
C ALA A 87 7.20 -5.78 11.06
N SER A 88 7.87 -6.91 10.82
CA SER A 88 8.97 -7.45 11.64
C SER A 88 10.36 -7.19 11.03
N GLY A 89 10.46 -6.26 10.11
CA GLY A 89 11.72 -5.89 9.44
C GLY A 89 12.76 -5.31 10.41
N VAL A 90 14.03 -5.50 10.08
CA VAL A 90 15.18 -5.07 10.89
C VAL A 90 16.27 -4.40 10.06
N GLY A 91 17.26 -3.83 10.76
CA GLY A 91 18.38 -3.13 10.14
C GLY A 91 18.05 -1.70 9.76
N ASP A 92 18.95 -1.08 9.01
CA ASP A 92 18.79 0.31 8.58
C ASP A 92 17.54 0.47 7.71
N PRO A 93 16.83 1.61 7.81
CA PRO A 93 15.71 1.88 6.92
C PRO A 93 16.19 2.06 5.49
N PHE A 94 15.33 1.69 4.54
CA PHE A 94 15.52 2.03 3.14
C PHE A 94 15.62 3.55 2.97
N PRO A 95 16.48 4.05 2.06
CA PRO A 95 16.47 5.45 1.66
C PRO A 95 15.10 5.88 1.14
N GLU A 96 14.73 7.15 1.34
CA GLU A 96 13.44 7.71 0.89
C GLU A 96 13.20 7.52 -0.62
N GLU A 97 14.25 7.47 -1.45
CA GLU A 97 14.14 7.11 -2.87
C GLU A 97 13.60 5.70 -3.13
N ILE A 98 14.06 4.73 -2.36
CA ILE A 98 13.59 3.36 -2.48
C ILE A 98 12.16 3.24 -1.95
N VAL A 99 11.83 3.93 -0.85
CA VAL A 99 10.46 3.94 -0.29
C VAL A 99 9.47 4.52 -1.29
N ARG A 100 9.81 5.60 -2.01
CA ARG A 100 8.94 6.13 -3.07
C ARG A 100 8.78 5.16 -4.24
N ALA A 101 9.84 4.46 -4.65
CA ALA A 101 9.72 3.43 -5.67
C ALA A 101 8.80 2.28 -5.22
N ILE A 102 8.90 1.84 -3.96
CA ILE A 102 8.03 0.82 -3.36
C ILE A 102 6.56 1.26 -3.46
N ILE A 103 6.24 2.48 -3.00
CA ILE A 103 4.86 2.99 -3.03
C ILE A 103 4.36 3.10 -4.48
N LEU A 104 5.15 3.67 -5.38
CA LEU A 104 4.79 3.84 -6.79
C LEU A 104 4.46 2.52 -7.47
N LEU A 105 5.36 1.53 -7.34
CA LEU A 105 5.17 0.21 -7.93
C LEU A 105 3.96 -0.48 -7.33
N ARG A 106 3.70 -0.29 -6.03
CA ARG A 106 2.53 -0.84 -5.37
C ARG A 106 1.24 -0.22 -5.90
N VAL A 107 1.17 1.10 -6.03
CA VAL A 107 0.02 1.80 -6.62
C VAL A 107 -0.24 1.32 -8.05
N ASN A 108 0.81 1.28 -8.88
CA ASN A 108 0.70 0.86 -10.27
C ASN A 108 0.30 -0.63 -10.41
N SER A 109 0.67 -1.48 -9.46
CA SER A 109 0.18 -2.87 -9.44
C SER A 109 -1.31 -2.95 -9.07
N LEU A 110 -1.71 -2.22 -8.03
CA LEU A 110 -3.06 -2.26 -7.46
C LEU A 110 -4.13 -1.63 -8.37
N ILE A 111 -3.80 -0.58 -9.10
CA ILE A 111 -4.72 0.16 -9.98
C ILE A 111 -5.28 -0.71 -11.13
N ARG A 112 -4.66 -1.86 -11.41
CA ARG A 112 -5.17 -2.85 -12.38
C ARG A 112 -6.51 -3.47 -11.98
N GLY A 113 -6.93 -3.33 -10.73
CA GLY A 113 -8.27 -3.70 -10.25
C GLY A 113 -8.47 -5.17 -9.85
N PHE A 114 -7.41 -5.99 -9.87
CA PHE A 114 -7.48 -7.42 -9.50
C PHE A 114 -7.32 -7.69 -7.99
N SER A 115 -6.96 -6.68 -7.19
CA SER A 115 -6.55 -6.87 -5.79
C SER A 115 -7.66 -6.62 -4.76
N GLY A 116 -8.82 -6.11 -5.17
CA GLY A 116 -9.92 -5.81 -4.25
C GLY A 116 -9.70 -4.66 -3.27
N ILE A 117 -8.59 -3.92 -3.40
CA ILE A 117 -8.28 -2.77 -2.54
C ILE A 117 -9.32 -1.65 -2.72
N SER A 118 -9.62 -0.92 -1.65
CA SER A 118 -10.49 0.26 -1.75
C SER A 118 -9.80 1.39 -2.53
N LEU A 119 -10.59 2.20 -3.25
CA LEU A 119 -10.09 3.41 -3.91
C LEU A 119 -9.50 4.39 -2.88
N GLN A 120 -10.09 4.51 -1.69
CA GLN A 120 -9.60 5.38 -0.63
C GLN A 120 -8.17 5.02 -0.19
N THR A 121 -7.90 3.73 0.04
CA THR A 121 -6.56 3.25 0.42
C THR A 121 -5.56 3.47 -0.73
N LEU A 122 -5.98 3.24 -1.98
CA LEU A 122 -5.12 3.45 -3.14
C LEU A 122 -4.77 4.93 -3.35
N SER A 123 -5.76 5.82 -3.21
CA SER A 123 -5.55 7.28 -3.25
C SER A 123 -4.64 7.74 -2.11
N ARG A 124 -4.73 7.13 -0.93
CA ARG A 124 -3.83 7.45 0.20
C ARG A 124 -2.36 7.21 -0.13
N LEU A 125 -2.06 6.12 -0.83
CA LEU A 125 -0.70 5.82 -1.28
C LEU A 125 -0.20 6.86 -2.29
N VAL A 126 -1.08 7.36 -3.17
CA VAL A 126 -0.77 8.48 -4.08
C VAL A 126 -0.50 9.76 -3.28
N ASP A 127 -1.28 10.04 -2.25
CA ASP A 127 -1.05 11.19 -1.37
C ASP A 127 0.30 11.09 -0.64
N PHE A 128 0.66 9.91 -0.14
CA PHE A 128 1.98 9.69 0.49
C PHE A 128 3.12 10.08 -0.46
N LEU A 129 3.06 9.64 -1.73
CA LEU A 129 4.04 10.02 -2.75
C LEU A 129 4.03 11.52 -3.04
N ASN A 130 2.85 12.09 -3.25
CA ASN A 130 2.70 13.46 -3.69
C ASN A 130 2.99 14.48 -2.59
N ILE A 131 2.72 14.16 -1.33
CA ILE A 131 3.00 15.02 -0.16
C ILE A 131 4.43 14.79 0.34
N GLY A 132 5.05 13.66 0.01
CA GLY A 132 6.41 13.31 0.44
C GLY A 132 6.43 12.71 1.85
N ILE A 133 5.45 11.85 2.15
CA ILE A 133 5.38 11.06 3.38
C ILE A 133 5.96 9.68 3.07
N HIS A 134 7.09 9.34 3.68
CA HIS A 134 7.80 8.10 3.39
C HIS A 134 7.87 7.24 4.66
N PRO A 135 7.16 6.11 4.74
CA PRO A 135 7.26 5.20 5.87
C PRO A 135 8.70 4.77 6.14
N VAL A 136 9.06 4.63 7.41
CA VAL A 136 10.32 4.02 7.82
C VAL A 136 10.20 2.52 7.57
N ILE A 137 10.86 2.02 6.52
CA ILE A 137 10.81 0.61 6.13
C ILE A 137 12.22 0.01 6.32
N PRO A 138 12.44 -0.89 7.29
CA PRO A 138 13.71 -1.59 7.45
C PRO A 138 14.09 -2.42 6.22
N CYS A 139 15.38 -2.43 5.85
CA CYS A 139 15.85 -3.05 4.61
C CYS A 139 15.98 -4.59 4.65
N LYS A 140 15.92 -5.22 5.83
CA LYS A 140 16.07 -6.68 5.99
C LYS A 140 14.81 -7.30 6.60
N GLY A 141 14.46 -8.50 6.16
CA GLY A 141 13.37 -9.31 6.74
C GLY A 141 12.54 -10.07 5.71
N SER A 142 12.41 -9.55 4.48
CA SER A 142 11.79 -10.30 3.38
C SER A 142 12.73 -11.36 2.83
N VAL A 143 12.16 -12.53 2.48
CA VAL A 143 12.84 -13.60 1.72
C VAL A 143 12.31 -13.71 0.29
N GLY A 144 11.35 -12.86 -0.11
CA GLY A 144 10.80 -12.81 -1.47
C GLY A 144 9.92 -14.00 -1.90
N ALA A 145 9.73 -15.03 -1.06
CA ALA A 145 9.05 -16.27 -1.44
C ALA A 145 7.54 -16.12 -1.71
N SER A 146 6.85 -15.24 -0.98
CA SER A 146 5.40 -14.97 -1.12
C SER A 146 5.13 -13.49 -1.40
N GLY A 147 6.10 -12.82 -2.01
CA GLY A 147 6.17 -11.37 -2.11
C GLY A 147 6.83 -10.73 -0.88
N ASP A 148 6.97 -9.40 -0.95
CA ASP A 148 7.68 -8.62 0.06
C ASP A 148 6.80 -8.23 1.24
N LEU A 149 6.24 -9.23 1.93
CA LEU A 149 5.29 -9.05 3.03
C LEU A 149 5.84 -8.12 4.11
N CYS A 150 7.05 -8.39 4.60
CA CYS A 150 7.66 -7.63 5.68
C CYS A 150 7.77 -6.11 5.40
N PRO A 151 8.44 -5.65 4.32
CA PRO A 151 8.53 -4.22 4.05
C PRO A 151 7.19 -3.60 3.62
N LEU A 152 6.30 -4.34 2.95
CA LEU A 152 4.97 -3.84 2.60
C LEU A 152 4.04 -3.73 3.82
N SER A 153 4.25 -4.53 4.86
CA SER A 153 3.54 -4.40 6.14
C SER A 153 3.98 -3.14 6.89
N HIS A 154 5.25 -2.75 6.82
CA HIS A 154 5.72 -1.45 7.33
C HIS A 154 5.04 -0.27 6.62
N LEU A 155 4.84 -0.36 5.31
CA LEU A 155 4.00 0.59 4.57
C LEU A 155 2.53 0.54 5.04
N GLY A 156 1.99 -0.66 5.26
CA GLY A 156 0.62 -0.88 5.73
C GLY A 156 0.33 -0.26 7.08
N ILE A 157 1.19 -0.46 8.08
CA ILE A 157 1.01 0.11 9.42
C ILE A 157 1.06 1.65 9.40
N ALA A 158 1.87 2.24 8.51
CA ALA A 158 1.92 3.70 8.36
C ALA A 158 0.58 4.27 7.83
N LEU A 159 -0.14 3.53 6.99
CA LEU A 159 -1.50 3.90 6.56
C LEU A 159 -2.52 3.82 7.70
N LEU A 160 -2.27 2.99 8.72
CA LEU A 160 -3.08 2.89 9.93
C LEU A 160 -2.74 3.96 10.97
N GLY A 161 -1.75 4.82 10.69
CA GLY A 161 -1.24 5.80 11.67
C GLY A 161 -0.40 5.16 12.77
N LEU A 162 0.28 4.05 12.46
CA LEU A 162 1.21 3.36 13.34
C LEU A 162 2.63 3.41 12.79
N GLY A 163 3.63 3.38 13.68
CA GLY A 163 5.03 3.42 13.31
C GLY A 163 5.50 4.82 12.93
N GLU A 164 6.58 4.90 12.16
CA GLU A 164 7.28 6.15 11.88
C GLU A 164 7.34 6.45 10.37
N VAL A 165 7.46 7.74 10.05
CA VAL A 165 7.65 8.24 8.68
C VAL A 165 8.79 9.24 8.65
N PHE A 166 9.45 9.34 7.50
CA PHE A 166 10.21 10.52 7.12
C PHE A 166 9.27 11.52 6.43
N TYR A 167 9.27 12.75 6.93
CA TYR A 167 8.59 13.88 6.30
C TYR A 167 9.52 15.09 6.31
N ARG A 168 9.78 15.67 5.13
CA ARG A 168 10.69 16.82 4.96
C ARG A 168 12.07 16.60 5.62
N GLY A 169 12.62 15.40 5.47
CA GLY A 169 13.93 15.01 6.01
C GLY A 169 13.97 14.75 7.51
N LYS A 170 12.82 14.75 8.21
CA LYS A 170 12.73 14.43 9.64
C LYS A 170 11.97 13.12 9.84
N ARG A 171 12.56 12.23 10.63
CA ARG A 171 11.86 11.04 11.15
C ARG A 171 10.93 11.48 12.27
N MET A 172 9.69 11.01 12.25
CA MET A 172 8.69 11.30 13.27
C MET A 172 7.65 10.18 13.34
N ASP A 173 6.95 10.11 14.48
CA ASP A 173 5.83 9.19 14.63
C ASP A 173 4.70 9.58 13.67
N THR A 174 4.01 8.57 13.14
CA THR A 174 2.88 8.77 12.23
C THR A 174 1.72 9.55 12.86
N SER A 175 1.54 9.50 14.19
CA SER A 175 0.56 10.29 14.92
C SER A 175 0.89 11.79 14.97
N GLU A 176 2.16 12.16 14.80
CA GLU A 176 2.66 13.54 14.79
C GLU A 176 2.90 14.07 13.36
N GLY A 177 2.88 13.18 12.38
CA GLY A 177 3.11 13.47 10.97
C GLY A 177 1.92 14.17 10.29
N PRO A 178 2.13 14.71 9.08
CA PRO A 178 1.03 15.25 8.29
C PRO A 178 0.00 14.17 8.01
N THR A 179 -1.24 14.38 8.45
CA THR A 179 -2.34 13.53 8.05
C THR A 179 -2.61 13.79 6.57
N ALA A 180 -2.49 12.77 5.71
CA ALA A 180 -3.11 12.86 4.41
C ALA A 180 -4.63 13.13 4.60
N PRO A 181 -5.30 13.88 3.71
CA PRO A 181 -6.71 14.23 3.87
C PRO A 181 -7.57 12.97 3.97
N ARG A 182 -8.43 12.85 5.00
CA ARG A 182 -9.26 11.65 5.27
C ARG A 182 -10.22 11.32 4.14
#